data_AF-A0A168PNY8-F1
#
_entry.id   AF-A0A168PNY8-F1
#
_cell.length_a   1.000
_cell.length_b   1.000
_cell.length_c   1.000
_cell.angle_alpha   90.00
_cell.angle_beta   90.00
_cell.angle_gamma   90.00
#
_symmetry.space_group_name_H-M   'P 1'
#
loop_
_entity.id
_entity.type
_entity.pdbx_description
1 polymer ?
#
loop_
_entity_poly.entity_id
_entity_poly.type
_entity_poly.pdbx_seq_one_letter_code
_entity_poly.pdbx_strand_id
1 'polypeptide(L)' 'MIVIENLSKNYGKLNVLDKISLTINDGEIFGLVGRSGAGKSTLLRCIQQDFNLRNM' A
#
# COMPACT_ATOMS: atom_id res chain seq x y z
N MET A 1 3.95 6.79 12.41
CA MET A 1 3.15 5.56 12.29
C MET A 1 2.37 5.60 10.97
N ILE A 2 2.32 4.50 10.22
CA ILE A 2 1.52 4.39 8.99
C ILE A 2 0.35 3.45 9.26
N VAL A 3 -0.87 3.91 8.95
CA VAL A 3 -2.10 3.11 9.06
C VAL A 3 -2.83 3.13 7.72
N ILE A 4 -3.16 1.96 7.22
CA ILE A 4 -3.93 1.74 6.01
C ILE A 4 -5.11 0.87 6.36
N GLU A 5 -6.31 1.29 5.98
CA GLU A 5 -7.54 0.55 6.19
C GLU A 5 -8.25 0.34 4.85
N ASN A 6 -8.56 -0.92 4.55
CA ASN A 6 -9.37 -1.32 3.39
C ASN A 6 -8.90 -0.71 2.05
N LEU A 7 -7.59 -0.57 1.83
CA LEU A 7 -7.05 -0.02 0.59
C LEU A 7 -7.32 -0.98 -0.58
N SER A 8 -8.07 -0.49 -1.56
CA SER A 8 -8.27 -1.17 -2.83
C SER A 8 -7.72 -0.35 -3.99
N LYS A 9 -7.18 -1.01 -5.00
CA LYS A 9 -6.68 -0.37 -6.22
C LYS A 9 -6.94 -1.21 -7.45
N ASN A 10 -7.61 -0.58 -8.41
CA ASN A 10 -7.88 -1.17 -9.71
C ASN A 10 -7.08 -0.47 -10.82
N TYR A 11 -6.67 -1.24 -11.81
CA TYR A 11 -6.24 -0.73 -13.12
C TYR A 11 -7.21 -1.26 -14.18
N GLY A 12 -8.14 -0.39 -14.61
CA GLY A 12 -9.26 -0.81 -15.44
C GLY A 12 -10.11 -1.85 -14.70
N LYS A 13 -10.28 -3.03 -15.30
CA LYS A 13 -11.03 -4.15 -14.71
C LYS A 13 -10.20 -5.04 -13.77
N LEU A 14 -8.88 -4.85 -13.73
CA LEU A 14 -7.99 -5.66 -12.91
C LEU A 14 -7.97 -5.12 -11.48
N ASN A 15 -8.44 -5.92 -10.52
CA ASN A 15 -8.28 -5.65 -9.10
C ASN A 15 -6.85 -6.06 -8.67
N VAL A 16 -6.01 -5.08 -8.35
CA VAL A 16 -4.59 -5.30 -7.99
C VAL A 16 -4.39 -5.34 -6.47
N LEU A 17 -5.11 -4.51 -5.74
CA LEU A 17 -5.14 -4.52 -4.27
C LEU A 17 -6.59 -4.63 -3.84
N ASP A 18 -6.89 -5.58 -2.97
CA ASP A 18 -8.25 -5.81 -2.48
C ASP A 18 -8.30 -5.70 -0.96
N LYS A 19 -8.88 -4.60 -0.47
CA LYS A 19 -9.15 -4.33 0.95
C LYS A 19 -7.94 -4.57 1.87
N ILE A 20 -6.77 -4.14 1.44
CA ILE A 20 -5.54 -4.30 2.21
C ILE A 20 -5.60 -3.39 3.45
N SER A 21 -5.42 -3.98 4.63
CA SER A 21 -5.29 -3.26 5.89
C SER A 21 -3.95 -3.60 6.53
N LEU A 22 -3.23 -2.57 6.97
CA LEU A 22 -1.82 -2.64 7.36
C LEU A 22 -1.53 -1.53 8.37
N THR A 23 -0.81 -1.85 9.44
CA THR A 23 -0.24 -0.88 10.36
C THR A 23 1.27 -1.10 10.44
N ILE A 24 2.05 -0.03 10.26
CA ILE A 24 3.50 -0.01 10.41
C ILE A 24 3.85 1.01 11.49
N ASN A 25 4.52 0.57 12.54
CA ASN A 25 4.89 1.42 13.67
C ASN A 25 6.15 2.24 13.38
N ASP A 26 6.37 3.30 14.16
CA ASP A 26 7.59 4.09 14.02
C ASP A 26 8.83 3.29 14.43
N GLY A 27 9.87 3.36 13.60
CA GLY A 27 11.09 2.58 13.78
C GLY A 27 10.98 1.10 13.36
N GLU A 28 9.82 0.65 12.88
CA GLU A 28 9.63 -0.72 12.42
C GLU A 28 10.26 -0.96 11.03
N ILE A 29 11.01 -2.06 10.90
CA ILE A 29 11.48 -2.54 9.59
C ILE A 29 10.43 -3.50 9.04
N PHE A 30 9.71 -3.06 8.02
CA PHE A 30 8.67 -3.85 7.37
C PHE A 30 9.12 -4.35 5.99
N GLY A 31 8.92 -5.65 5.72
CA GLY A 31 9.25 -6.29 4.44
C GLY A 31 8.01 -6.77 3.70
N LEU A 32 7.88 -6.39 2.41
CA LEU A 32 6.77 -6.83 1.55
C LEU A 32 7.23 -7.88 0.54
N VAL A 33 6.78 -9.13 0.72
CA VAL A 33 7.16 -10.29 -0.12
C VAL A 33 5.98 -10.86 -0.90
N GLY A 34 6.27 -11.58 -1.98
CA GLY A 34 5.24 -12.22 -2.82
C GLY A 34 5.67 -12.35 -4.28
N ARG A 35 4.93 -13.14 -5.06
CA ARG A 35 5.22 -13.42 -6.49
C ARG A 35 5.24 -12.14 -7.34
N SER A 36 5.90 -12.19 -8.50
CA SER A 36 5.80 -11.11 -9.50
C SER A 36 4.32 -10.88 -9.86
N GLY A 37 3.91 -9.62 -10.01
CA GLY A 37 2.51 -9.25 -10.28
C GLY A 37 1.56 -9.21 -9.08
N ALA A 38 1.98 -9.61 -7.87
CA ALA A 38 1.12 -9.62 -6.68
C ALA A 38 0.76 -8.22 -6.10
N GLY A 39 0.98 -7.13 -6.83
CA GLY A 39 0.60 -5.78 -6.38
C GLY A 39 1.57 -5.08 -5.41
N LYS A 40 2.74 -5.66 -5.11
CA LYS A 40 3.70 -5.09 -4.13
C LYS A 40 4.11 -3.64 -4.42
N SER A 41 4.59 -3.37 -5.64
CA SER A 41 4.95 -2.00 -6.05
C SER A 41 3.74 -1.07 -6.13
N THR A 42 2.55 -1.61 -6.39
CA THR A 42 1.30 -0.84 -6.36
C THR A 42 0.97 -0.40 -4.93
N LEU A 43 1.08 -1.31 -3.95
CA LEU A 43 0.89 -0.98 -2.53
C LEU A 43 1.87 0.10 -2.06
N LEU A 44 3.16 -0.05 -2.37
CA LEU A 44 4.18 0.96 -2.00
C LEU A 44 3.92 2.33 -2.62
N ARG A 45 3.46 2.39 -3.89
CA ARG A 45 3.08 3.65 -4.55
C ARG A 45 1.89 4.32 -3.88
N CYS A 46 0.87 3.55 -3.50
CA CYS A 46 -0.29 4.07 -2.79
C CYS A 46 0.12 4.70 -1.44
N ILE A 47 1.01 4.03 -0.69
CA ILE A 47 1.55 4.55 0.58
C ILE A 47 2.31 5.87 0.34
N GLN A 48 3.19 5.91 -0.67
CA GLN A 48 3.97 7.09 -0.98
C GLN A 48 3.10 8.30 -1.41
N GLN A 49 2.07 8.06 -2.23
CA GLN A 49 1.18 9.12 -2.69
C GLN A 49 0.36 9.73 -1.55
N ASP A 50 -0.17 8.91 -0.65
CA ASP A 50 -0.92 9.40 0.53
C ASP A 50 -0.02 10.26 1.44
N PHE A 51 1.24 9.84 1.63
CA PHE A 51 2.20 10.62 2.41
C PHE A 51 2.43 12.01 1.81
N ASN A 52 2.57 12.13 0.49
CA ASN A 52 2.76 13.43 -0.15
C ASN A 52 1.54 14.35 -0.01
N LEU A 53 0.32 13.80 -0.05
CA LEU A 53 -0.92 14.58 0.09
C LEU A 53 -1.10 15.18 1.49
N ARG A 54 -0.58 14.53 2.54
CA ARG A 54 -0.69 15.02 3.93
C ARG A 54 0.35 16.06 4.33
N ASN A 55 1.40 16.22 3.52
CA ASN A 55 2.50 17.17 3.78
C ASN A 55 2.44 18.41 2.86
N MET A 56 1.34 18.60 2.13
CA MET A 56 0.99 19.83 1.42
C MET A 56 -0.06 20.60 2.22
#